data_AF-A0AAF0WSV4-F1
#
_entry.id   AF-A0AAF0WSV4-F1
#
_cell.length_a   1.000
_cell.length_b   1.000
_cell.length_c   1.000
_cell.angle_alpha   90.00
_cell.angle_beta   90.00
_cell.angle_gamma   90.00
#
_symmetry.space_group_name_H-M   'P 1'
#
loop_
_entity.id
_entity.type
_entity.pdbx_description
1 polymer ?
#
loop_
_entity_poly.entity_id
_entity_poly.type
_entity_poly.pdbx_seq_one_letter_code
_entity_poly.pdbx_strand_id
1 'polypeptide(L)' 'MVESLNKYDILYPHMIEPRMKTLEEMTECPQSLVSIIKAFKITFIVAGGYGREDGTKDVAENRADLVAYGR' A
#
# COMPACT_ATOMS: atom_id res chain seq x y z
N MET A 1 1.00 4.39 14.53
CA MET A 1 2.38 4.51 13.99
C MET A 1 2.42 5.45 12.79
N VAL A 2 1.66 5.21 11.72
CA VAL A 2 1.70 6.07 10.51
C VAL A 2 1.32 7.53 10.78
N GLU A 3 0.39 7.79 11.70
CA GLU A 3 0.01 9.16 12.06
C GLU A 3 1.19 9.97 12.61
N SER A 4 2.15 9.32 13.26
CA SER A 4 3.36 9.98 13.74
C SER A 4 4.28 10.39 12.58
N LEU A 5 4.18 9.72 11.42
CA LEU A 5 4.93 10.07 10.22
C LEU A 5 4.42 11.36 9.59
N ASN A 6 3.15 11.73 9.77
CA ASN A 6 2.58 13.00 9.29
C ASN A 6 3.27 14.24 9.90
N LYS A 7 4.09 14.09 10.94
CA LYS A 7 4.86 15.18 11.55
C LYS A 7 6.12 15.52 10.76
N TYR A 8 6.55 14.63 9.88
CA TYR A 8 7.72 14.79 9.04
C TYR A 8 7.27 15.13 7.61
N ASP A 9 8.05 15.96 6.93
CA ASP A 9 7.82 16.33 5.53
C ASP A 9 8.40 15.24 4.61
N ILE A 10 7.88 14.02 4.75
CA ILE A 10 8.28 12.89 3.90
C ILE A 10 7.45 12.90 2.60
N LEU A 11 8.11 12.60 1.49
CA LEU A 11 7.46 12.61 0.17
C LEU A 11 6.38 11.53 0.05
N TYR A 12 6.71 10.29 0.47
CA TYR A 12 5.77 9.18 0.51
C TYR A 12 6.29 8.05 1.43
N PRO A 13 5.38 7.31 2.08
CA PRO A 13 5.65 5.96 2.56
C PRO A 13 5.44 4.94 1.43
N HIS A 14 6.29 3.91 1.43
CA HIS A 14 6.18 2.76 0.53
C HIS A 14 5.88 1.52 1.38
N MET A 15 4.70 0.95 1.22
CA MET A 15 4.23 -0.16 2.06
C MET A 15 3.94 -1.42 1.27
N ILE A 16 4.28 -2.55 1.87
CA ILE A 16 4.06 -3.88 1.30
C ILE A 16 2.74 -4.43 1.85
N GLU A 17 1.88 -4.92 0.97
CA GLU A 17 0.61 -5.53 1.34
C GLU A 17 0.82 -6.73 2.26
N PRO A 18 0.06 -6.87 3.36
CA PRO A 18 0.25 -7.96 4.32
C PRO A 18 0.00 -9.37 3.73
N ARG A 19 -0.66 -9.44 2.57
CA ARG A 19 -0.82 -10.67 1.77
C ARG A 19 0.51 -11.23 1.26
N MET A 20 1.54 -10.40 1.10
CA MET A 20 2.91 -10.85 0.79
C MET A 20 3.62 -11.30 2.06
N LYS A 21 3.75 -12.61 2.27
CA LYS A 21 4.50 -13.16 3.41
C LYS A 21 5.99 -13.30 3.11
N THR A 22 6.30 -13.72 1.91
CA THR A 22 7.66 -13.81 1.39
C THR A 22 7.69 -13.22 -0.01
N LEU A 23 8.87 -13.22 -0.64
CA LEU A 23 9.03 -12.76 -2.00
C LEU A 23 8.14 -13.54 -3.00
N GLU A 24 7.82 -14.80 -2.74
CA GLU A 24 7.13 -15.67 -3.73
C GLU A 24 5.78 -16.18 -3.24
N GLU A 25 5.39 -15.85 -2.00
CA GLU A 25 4.21 -16.39 -1.37
C GLU A 25 3.21 -15.29 -1.03
N MET A 26 2.05 -15.38 -1.67
CA MET A 26 0.85 -14.64 -1.30
C MET A 26 -0.08 -15.53 -0.51
N THR A 27 -0.57 -15.02 0.62
CA THR A 27 -1.56 -15.70 1.46
C THR A 27 -2.72 -14.76 1.71
N GLU A 28 -3.94 -15.29 1.69
CA GLU A 28 -5.10 -14.52 2.14
C GLU A 28 -4.90 -14.08 3.59
N CYS A 29 -5.16 -12.80 3.84
CA CYS A 29 -5.08 -12.24 5.17
C CYS A 29 -6.23 -11.23 5.39
N PRO A 30 -6.75 -11.13 6.63
CA PRO A 30 -7.79 -10.15 6.96
C PRO A 30 -7.22 -8.73 7.16
N GLN A 31 -5.88 -8.59 7.23
CA GLN A 31 -5.22 -7.31 7.43
C GLN A 31 -5.25 -6.48 6.14
N SER A 32 -5.47 -5.17 6.26
CA SER A 32 -5.56 -4.27 5.11
C SER A 32 -4.81 -2.97 5.40
N LEU A 33 -4.17 -2.41 4.36
CA LEU A 33 -3.51 -1.11 4.45
C LEU A 33 -4.50 0.06 4.42
N VAL A 34 -5.77 -0.14 4.04
CA VAL A 34 -6.77 0.93 3.85
C VAL A 34 -6.89 1.87 5.06
N SER A 35 -6.85 1.34 6.29
CA SER A 35 -6.92 2.15 7.50
C SER A 35 -5.66 3.02 7.68
N ILE A 36 -4.50 2.49 7.31
CA ILE A 36 -3.22 3.20 7.38
C ILE A 36 -3.19 4.33 6.35
N ILE A 37 -3.67 4.05 5.15
CA ILE A 37 -3.74 5.01 4.05
C ILE A 37 -4.62 6.18 4.43
N LYS A 38 -5.82 5.92 4.98
CA LYS A 38 -6.73 6.97 5.46
C LYS A 38 -6.14 7.83 6.58
N ALA A 39 -5.20 7.30 7.35
CA ALA A 39 -4.54 8.02 8.43
C ALA A 39 -3.33 8.85 7.95
N PHE A 40 -2.78 8.55 6.77
CA PHE A 40 -1.68 9.29 6.15
C PHE A 40 -2.23 10.33 5.18
N LYS A 41 -1.75 11.58 5.25
CA LYS A 41 -2.38 12.72 4.56
C LYS A 41 -1.71 13.12 3.26
N ILE A 42 -0.65 12.43 2.86
CA ILE A 42 0.16 12.71 1.68
C ILE A 42 0.13 11.47 0.76
N THR A 43 0.75 11.57 -0.41
CA THR A 43 0.92 10.49 -1.39
C THR A 43 1.40 9.19 -0.76
N PHE A 44 0.79 8.08 -1.14
CA PHE A 44 1.08 6.76 -0.63
C PHE A 44 1.28 5.72 -1.75
N ILE A 45 2.31 4.88 -1.59
CA ILE A 45 2.67 3.83 -2.55
C ILE A 45 2.45 2.44 -1.93
N VAL A 46 1.66 1.60 -2.61
CA VAL A 46 1.54 0.16 -2.31
C VAL A 46 2.47 -0.68 -3.16
N ALA A 47 2.90 -1.81 -2.60
CA ALA A 47 3.57 -2.88 -3.32
C ALA A 47 3.09 -4.24 -2.79
N GLY A 48 3.36 -5.30 -3.57
CA GLY A 48 3.19 -6.67 -3.10
C GLY A 48 2.12 -7.45 -3.86
N GLY A 49 2.60 -8.19 -4.86
CA GLY A 49 1.82 -9.11 -5.69
C GLY A 49 0.63 -8.48 -6.40
N TYR A 50 0.77 -7.19 -6.75
CA TYR A 50 -0.16 -6.52 -7.62
C TYR A 50 0.00 -7.01 -9.06
N GLY A 51 -1.11 -7.37 -9.68
CA GLY A 51 -1.26 -7.43 -11.11
C GLY A 51 -1.85 -6.12 -11.65
N ARG A 52 -2.12 -6.09 -12.96
CA ARG A 52 -2.68 -4.91 -13.62
C ARG A 52 -4.07 -4.56 -13.08
N GLU A 53 -4.92 -5.56 -12.89
CA GLU A 53 -6.35 -5.38 -12.59
C GLU A 53 -6.56 -4.86 -11.17
N ASP A 54 -5.96 -5.51 -10.17
CA ASP A 54 -6.06 -5.08 -8.77
C ASP A 54 -5.31 -3.77 -8.53
N GLY A 55 -4.15 -3.55 -9.17
CA GLY A 55 -3.47 -2.27 -9.07
C GLY A 55 -4.28 -1.10 -9.65
N THR A 56 -4.94 -1.30 -10.81
CA THR A 56 -5.81 -0.28 -11.39
C THR A 56 -7.03 0.00 -10.50
N LYS A 57 -7.62 -1.06 -9.94
CA LYS A 57 -8.76 -0.96 -9.04
C LYS A 57 -8.41 -0.17 -7.79
N ASP A 58 -7.27 -0.43 -7.17
CA ASP A 58 -6.90 0.22 -5.91
C ASP A 58 -6.60 1.71 -6.09
N VAL A 59 -6.04 2.11 -7.24
CA VAL A 59 -5.94 3.54 -7.58
C VAL A 59 -7.33 4.15 -7.79
N ALA A 60 -8.21 3.49 -8.54
CA ALA A 60 -9.57 3.99 -8.81
C ALA A 60 -10.42 4.13 -7.54
N GLU A 61 -10.20 3.27 -6.54
CA GLU A 61 -10.90 3.28 -5.25
C GLU A 61 -10.24 4.18 -4.19
N ASN A 62 -9.22 4.97 -4.54
CA ASN A 62 -8.41 5.77 -3.61
C ASN A 62 -7.81 4.91 -2.46
N ARG A 63 -7.44 3.67 -2.78
CA ARG A 63 -6.68 2.76 -1.90
C ARG A 63 -5.19 2.78 -2.20
N ALA A 64 -4.74 3.57 -3.17
CA ALA A 64 -3.35 3.95 -3.35
C ALA A 64 -3.28 5.17 -4.28
N ASP A 65 -2.24 6.00 -4.14
CA ASP A 65 -1.94 7.00 -5.16
C ASP A 65 -1.07 6.40 -6.26
N LEU A 66 -0.16 5.49 -5.88
CA LEU A 66 0.76 4.79 -6.77
C LEU A 66 0.87 3.30 -6.39
N VAL A 67 1.09 2.46 -7.40
CA VAL A 67 1.36 1.02 -7.23
C VAL A 67 2.76 0.72 -7.77
N ALA A 68 3.61 0.13 -6.93
CA ALA A 68 4.94 -0.32 -7.29
C ALA A 68 4.92 -1.81 -7.65
N TYR A 69 5.45 -2.12 -8.84
CA TYR A 69 5.57 -3.48 -9.37
C TYR A 69 7.03 -3.93 -9.32
N GLY A 70 7.27 -5.15 -8.86
CA GLY A 70 8.60 -5.73 -8.71
C GLY A 70 8.89 -6.83 -9.74
N ARG A 71 8.53 -8.07 -9.38
CA ARG A 71 8.57 -9.26 -10.24
C ARG A 71 7.17 -9.53 -10.79
#